data_AF-A0A942CY03-F1
#
_entry.id   AF-A0A942CY03-F1
#
_cell.length_a   1.000
_cell.length_b   1.000
_cell.length_c   1.000
_cell.angle_alpha   90.00
_cell.angle_beta   90.00
_cell.angle_gamma   90.00
#
_symmetry.space_group_name_H-M   'P 1'
#
loop_
_entity.id
_entity.type
_entity.pdbx_description
1 polymer ?
#
loop_
_entity_poly.entity_id
_entity_poly.type
_entity_poly.pdbx_seq_one_letter_code
_entity_poly.pdbx_strand_id
1 'polypeptide(L)'
;MAFVRRKGNSFYLVHNVRRGGKVRQLHLARLGEKGRITDQVVKEVAKKHPFVELNWRALREQANQKVNLADPNSREVQRLITTLRSLHLELADLFPPVVQFSESPLVAKELLVQLRLLQTTIQVKLSEFDMRSRGRFGNVSQQPGGARRRS
;
A
#
# COMPACT_ATOMS: atom_id res chain seq x y z
N MET A 1 15.44 -11.48 -17.20
CA MET A 1 14.99 -11.26 -15.79
C MET A 1 14.07 -10.06 -15.74
N ALA A 2 12.91 -10.18 -15.09
CA ALA A 2 11.95 -9.08 -14.97
C ALA A 2 11.97 -8.41 -13.60
N PHE A 3 11.67 -7.12 -13.57
CA PHE A 3 11.60 -6.31 -12.35
C PHE A 3 10.75 -5.06 -12.58
N VAL A 4 10.39 -4.38 -11.50
CA VAL A 4 9.70 -3.10 -11.55
C VAL A 4 10.69 -1.96 -11.47
N ARG A 5 10.62 -1.03 -12.42
CA ARG A 5 11.44 0.17 -12.50
C ARG A 5 10.58 1.40 -12.27
N ARG A 6 11.09 2.36 -11.50
CA ARG A 6 10.50 3.70 -11.39
C ARG A 6 11.07 4.62 -12.47
N LYS A 7 10.21 5.37 -13.16
CA LYS A 7 10.60 6.47 -14.05
C LYS A 7 9.64 7.64 -13.81
N GLY A 8 10.15 8.70 -13.17
CA GLY A 8 9.34 9.82 -12.70
C GLY A 8 8.36 9.40 -11.59
N ASN A 9 7.09 9.80 -11.73
CA ASN A 9 6.01 9.41 -10.80
C ASN A 9 5.33 8.09 -11.15
N SER A 10 5.80 7.37 -12.17
CA SER A 10 5.20 6.12 -12.62
C SER A 10 6.18 4.95 -12.52
N PHE A 11 5.63 3.78 -12.25
CA PHE A 11 6.31 2.50 -12.25
C PHE A 11 6.03 1.75 -13.56
N TYR A 12 7.02 0.98 -14.00
CA TYR A 12 6.99 0.21 -15.23
C TYR A 12 7.50 -1.20 -14.95
N LEU A 13 6.81 -2.20 -15.48
CA LEU A 13 7.28 -3.57 -15.49
C LEU A 13 8.19 -3.75 -16.71
N VAL A 14 9.43 -4.16 -16.48
CA VAL A 14 10.43 -4.35 -17.53
C VAL A 14 11.06 -5.74 -17.45
N HIS A 15 11.50 -6.28 -18.58
CA HIS A 15 12.23 -7.55 -18.67
C HIS A 15 13.55 -7.36 -19.42
N ASN A 16 14.66 -7.74 -18.81
CA ASN A 16 15.97 -7.79 -19.46
C ASN A 16 16.04 -8.97 -20.41
N VAL A 17 16.13 -8.70 -21.70
CA VAL A 17 16.36 -9.67 -22.78
C VAL A 17 17.80 -9.53 -23.32
N ARG A 18 18.43 -10.64 -23.71
CA ARG A 18 19.72 -10.61 -24.42
C ARG A 18 19.47 -10.72 -25.91
N ARG A 19 19.98 -9.78 -26.71
CA ARG A 19 19.90 -9.82 -28.18
C ARG A 19 21.26 -9.41 -28.76
N GLY A 20 21.92 -10.35 -29.45
CA GLY A 20 23.21 -10.11 -30.10
C GLY A 20 24.32 -9.68 -29.12
N GLY A 21 24.47 -10.37 -27.99
CA GLY A 21 25.51 -10.09 -27.00
C GLY A 21 25.26 -8.87 -26.09
N LYS A 22 24.22 -8.05 -26.36
CA LYS A 22 23.85 -6.88 -25.53
C LYS A 22 22.57 -7.14 -24.73
N VAL A 23 22.52 -6.64 -23.50
CA VAL A 23 21.30 -6.65 -22.66
C VAL A 23 20.42 -5.46 -23.07
N ARG A 24 19.16 -5.73 -23.42
CA ARG A 24 18.14 -4.72 -23.71
C ARG A 24 16.98 -4.85 -22.75
N GLN A 25 16.37 -3.72 -22.38
CA GLN A 25 15.18 -3.69 -21.55
C GLN A 25 13.93 -3.70 -22.44
N LEU A 26 13.12 -4.74 -22.29
CA LEU A 26 11.78 -4.82 -22.88
C LEU A 26 10.77 -4.21 -21.90
N HIS A 27 10.01 -3.22 -22.35
CA HIS A 27 8.88 -2.68 -21.58
C HIS A 27 7.68 -3.61 -21.71
N LEU A 28 7.18 -4.12 -20.57
CA LEU A 28 6.05 -5.05 -20.53
C LEU A 28 4.74 -4.31 -20.23
N ALA A 29 4.74 -3.44 -19.22
CA ALA A 29 3.55 -2.69 -18.83
C ALA A 29 3.89 -1.41 -18.06
N ARG A 30 2.97 -0.45 -18.05
CA ARG A 30 2.98 0.70 -17.14
C ARG A 30 2.09 0.38 -15.95
N LEU A 31 2.64 0.45 -14.74
CA LEU A 31 1.97 0.07 -13.48
C LEU A 31 1.36 1.27 -12.72
N GLY A 32 1.50 2.49 -13.27
CA GLY A 32 1.01 3.72 -12.62
C GLY A 32 1.82 4.11 -11.39
N GLU A 33 1.23 4.89 -10.49
CA GLU A 33 1.97 5.53 -9.38
C GLU A 33 2.29 4.59 -8.22
N LYS A 34 1.47 3.56 -7.99
CA LYS A 34 1.64 2.65 -6.86
C LYS A 34 2.47 1.42 -7.21
N GLY A 35 2.84 1.25 -8.48
CA GLY A 35 3.62 0.09 -8.93
C GLY A 35 2.93 -1.25 -8.76
N ARG A 36 1.61 -1.27 -8.51
CA ARG A 36 0.90 -2.51 -8.19
C ARG A 36 0.72 -3.38 -9.43
N ILE A 37 1.02 -4.66 -9.28
CA ILE A 37 0.77 -5.67 -10.31
C ILE A 37 -0.59 -6.31 -10.03
N THR A 38 -1.61 -5.90 -10.78
CA THR A 38 -2.99 -6.44 -10.71
C THR A 38 -3.17 -7.61 -11.67
N ASP A 39 -4.27 -8.37 -11.52
CA ASP A 39 -4.61 -9.44 -12.46
C ASP A 39 -4.83 -8.93 -13.89
N GLN A 40 -5.32 -7.70 -14.04
CA GLN A 40 -5.45 -7.06 -15.35
C GLN A 40 -4.08 -6.85 -16.01
N VAL A 41 -3.09 -6.35 -15.27
CA VAL A 41 -1.71 -6.21 -15.77
C VAL A 41 -1.15 -7.56 -16.21
N VAL A 42 -1.38 -8.62 -15.43
CA VAL A 42 -0.92 -9.98 -15.78
C VAL A 42 -1.54 -10.44 -17.10
N LYS A 43 -2.86 -10.29 -17.26
CA LYS A 43 -3.57 -10.65 -18.50
C LYS A 43 -3.08 -9.84 -19.70
N GLU A 44 -2.90 -8.53 -19.53
CA GLU A 44 -2.40 -7.66 -20.60
C GLU A 44 -0.98 -8.02 -21.03
N VAL A 45 -0.08 -8.30 -20.08
CA VAL A 45 1.29 -8.69 -20.39
C VAL A 45 1.34 -10.07 -21.03
N ALA A 46 0.56 -11.05 -20.53
CA ALA A 46 0.48 -12.38 -21.14
C ALA A 46 -0.04 -12.31 -22.59
N LYS A 47 -1.00 -11.42 -22.86
CA LYS A 47 -1.54 -11.20 -24.22
C LYS A 47 -0.53 -10.53 -25.15
N LYS A 48 0.18 -9.50 -24.68
CA LYS A 48 1.13 -8.71 -25.49
C LYS A 48 2.49 -9.38 -25.65
N HIS A 49 2.88 -10.19 -24.68
CA HIS A 49 4.20 -10.81 -24.57
C HIS A 49 4.08 -12.31 -24.20
N PRO A 50 3.43 -13.14 -25.04
CA PRO A 50 3.16 -14.55 -24.72
C PRO A 50 4.43 -15.38 -24.54
N PHE A 51 5.55 -14.95 -25.12
CA PHE A 51 6.84 -15.64 -25.07
C PHE A 51 7.69 -15.30 -23.83
N VAL A 52 7.21 -14.41 -22.95
CA VAL A 52 7.96 -13.98 -21.77
C VAL A 52 7.42 -14.69 -20.54
N GLU A 53 8.18 -15.67 -20.06
CA GLU A 53 7.88 -16.33 -18.79
C GLU A 53 8.26 -15.42 -17.61
N LEU A 54 7.28 -15.11 -16.77
CA LEU A 54 7.41 -14.22 -15.63
C LEU A 54 6.96 -14.93 -14.36
N ASN A 55 7.80 -14.91 -13.33
CA ASN A 55 7.37 -15.31 -12.00
C ASN A 55 6.51 -14.20 -11.38
N TRP A 56 5.20 -14.24 -11.67
CA TRP A 56 4.23 -13.25 -11.21
C TRP A 56 4.14 -13.17 -9.69
N ARG A 57 4.34 -14.29 -8.99
CA ARG A 57 4.31 -14.34 -7.52
C ARG A 57 5.45 -13.50 -6.94
N ALA A 58 6.69 -13.74 -7.38
CA ALA A 58 7.86 -12.99 -6.93
C ALA A 58 7.78 -11.51 -7.33
N LEU A 59 7.30 -11.21 -8.55
CA LEU A 59 7.11 -9.84 -9.00
C LEU A 59 6.05 -9.09 -8.18
N ARG A 60 4.93 -9.74 -7.83
CA ARG A 60 3.91 -9.14 -6.95
C ARG A 60 4.46 -8.89 -5.56
N GLU A 61 5.25 -9.80 -5.03
CA GLU A 61 5.88 -9.63 -3.71
C GLU A 61 6.84 -8.45 -3.68
N GLN A 62 7.67 -8.29 -4.72
CA GLN A 62 8.59 -7.16 -4.87
C GLN A 62 7.86 -5.83 -5.14
N ALA A 63 6.85 -5.84 -6.01
CA ALA A 63 6.19 -4.63 -6.47
C ALA A 63 5.11 -4.11 -5.50
N ASN A 64 4.45 -5.01 -4.78
CA ASN A 64 3.43 -4.66 -3.80
C ASN A 64 4.04 -4.53 -2.38
N GLN A 65 5.36 -4.37 -2.26
CA GLN A 65 6.00 -4.13 -0.96
C GLN A 65 5.31 -2.97 -0.26
N LYS A 66 4.95 -3.24 1.00
CA LYS A 66 4.14 -2.37 1.86
C LYS A 66 4.90 -1.06 2.06
N VAL A 67 4.15 0.05 2.21
CA VAL A 67 4.74 1.34 2.61
C VAL A 67 5.62 1.09 3.83
N ASN A 68 6.93 1.35 3.68
CA ASN A 68 7.86 1.18 4.78
C ASN A 68 7.65 2.32 5.77
N LEU A 69 6.85 2.05 6.82
CA LEU A 69 6.56 3.01 7.88
C LEU A 69 7.75 3.22 8.83
N ALA A 70 8.89 2.56 8.62
CA ALA A 70 10.07 2.71 9.48
C ALA A 70 10.78 4.06 9.30
N ASP A 71 10.69 4.67 8.11
CA ASP A 71 11.23 6.01 7.86
C ASP A 71 10.09 7.04 7.80
N PRO A 72 9.93 7.86 8.86
CA PRO A 72 8.88 8.89 8.91
C PRO A 72 9.09 10.00 7.88
N ASN A 73 10.31 10.19 7.37
CA ASN A 73 10.63 11.20 6.36
C ASN A 73 10.52 10.66 4.93
N SER A 74 10.21 9.37 4.77
CA SER A 74 10.01 8.79 3.45
C SER A 74 8.87 9.49 2.72
N ARG A 75 9.06 9.70 1.41
CA ARG A 75 8.07 10.36 0.55
C ARG A 75 6.71 9.66 0.61
N GLU A 76 6.72 8.34 0.76
CA GLU A 76 5.53 7.50 0.83
C GLU A 76 4.75 7.75 2.14
N VAL A 77 5.43 7.89 3.28
CA VAL A 77 4.81 8.23 4.57
C VAL A 77 4.28 9.64 4.56
N GLN A 78 5.08 10.61 4.09
CA GLN A 78 4.68 12.01 4.02
C GLN A 78 3.45 12.19 3.10
N ARG A 79 3.43 11.52 1.94
CA ARG A 79 2.27 11.51 1.05
C ARG A 79 1.03 10.93 1.74
N LEU A 80 1.18 9.83 2.49
CA LEU A 80 0.07 9.21 3.21
C LEU A 80 -0.50 10.16 4.27
N ILE A 81 0.35 10.83 5.05
CA ILE A 81 -0.06 11.82 6.06
C ILE A 81 -0.83 12.96 5.40
N THR A 82 -0.31 13.53 4.30
CA THR A 82 -1.00 14.61 3.58
C THR A 82 -2.34 14.16 3.05
N THR A 83 -2.42 12.99 2.41
CA THR A 83 -3.70 12.45 1.90
C THR A 83 -4.72 12.23 3.02
N LEU A 84 -4.30 11.73 4.18
CA LEU A 84 -5.20 11.56 5.34
C LEU A 84 -5.70 12.90 5.87
N ARG A 85 -4.85 13.93 5.93
CA ARG A 85 -5.26 15.28 6.35
C ARG A 85 -6.26 15.89 5.37
N SER A 86 -6.00 15.80 4.06
CA SER A 86 -6.92 16.29 3.04
C SER A 86 -8.28 15.58 3.14
N LEU A 87 -8.27 14.25 3.24
CA LEU A 87 -9.50 13.48 3.39
C LEU A 87 -10.26 13.85 4.67
N HIS A 88 -9.56 14.07 5.79
CA HIS A 88 -10.21 14.49 7.03
C HIS A 88 -10.92 15.83 6.89
N LEU A 89 -10.29 16.81 6.22
CA LEU A 89 -10.90 18.11 5.94
C LEU A 89 -12.11 17.96 5.01
N GLU A 90 -11.97 17.24 3.90
CA GLU A 90 -13.08 16.98 2.96
C GLU A 90 -14.27 16.30 3.65
N LEU A 91 -14.03 15.37 4.58
CA LEU A 91 -15.07 14.73 5.37
C LEU A 91 -15.67 15.66 6.44
N ALA A 92 -14.88 16.56 7.02
CA ALA A 92 -15.38 17.55 7.98
C ALA A 92 -16.28 18.59 7.30
N ASP A 93 -15.99 18.90 6.04
CA ASP A 93 -16.82 19.77 5.19
C ASP A 93 -18.12 19.08 4.73
N LEU A 94 -18.27 17.76 4.96
CA LEU A 94 -19.56 17.08 4.84
C LEU A 94 -20.45 17.46 6.05
N PHE A 95 -21.05 18.65 5.99
CA PHE A 95 -22.07 19.07 6.95
C PHE A 95 -23.20 18.04 7.07
N PRO A 96 -23.74 17.76 8.27
CA PRO A 96 -24.85 16.84 8.38
C PRO A 96 -26.18 17.52 8.01
N PRO A 97 -27.17 16.77 7.49
CA PRO A 97 -27.10 15.42 6.92
C PRO A 97 -27.50 15.45 5.44
N VAL A 98 -27.43 14.35 4.69
CA VAL A 98 -28.52 13.69 3.92
C VAL A 98 -29.68 14.51 3.24
N VAL A 99 -29.85 15.81 3.46
CA VAL A 99 -31.06 16.64 3.24
C VAL A 99 -31.17 17.17 1.82
N GLN A 100 -30.13 17.04 1.03
CA GLN A 100 -30.26 17.04 -0.42
C GLN A 100 -29.42 15.88 -0.90
N PHE A 101 -29.84 14.64 -0.63
CA PHE A 101 -29.41 13.55 -1.51
C PHE A 101 -29.65 14.07 -2.92
N SER A 102 -28.53 14.34 -3.59
CA SER A 102 -28.42 14.62 -5.01
C SER A 102 -29.56 13.96 -5.77
N GLU A 103 -30.04 14.62 -6.81
CA GLU A 103 -31.01 14.11 -7.79
C GLU A 103 -30.77 12.65 -8.24
N SER A 104 -29.62 12.04 -7.93
CA SER A 104 -29.33 10.61 -8.00
C SER A 104 -29.19 9.91 -6.61
N PRO A 105 -30.21 9.15 -6.17
CA PRO A 105 -30.13 8.24 -5.02
C PRO A 105 -29.01 7.17 -5.11
N LEU A 106 -28.54 6.87 -6.32
CA LEU A 106 -27.46 5.91 -6.55
C LEU A 106 -26.11 6.43 -6.06
N VAL A 107 -25.80 7.70 -6.33
CA VAL A 107 -24.55 8.35 -5.91
C VAL A 107 -24.48 8.45 -4.39
N ALA A 108 -25.60 8.81 -3.77
CA ALA A 108 -25.78 8.83 -2.33
C ALA A 108 -25.49 7.47 -1.66
N LYS A 109 -26.07 6.41 -2.23
CA LYS A 109 -25.88 5.04 -1.75
C LYS A 109 -24.42 4.60 -1.91
N GLU A 110 -23.80 4.90 -3.05
CA GLU A 110 -22.40 4.59 -3.30
C GLU A 110 -21.48 5.32 -2.31
N LEU A 111 -21.70 6.62 -2.09
CA LEU A 111 -20.93 7.42 -1.12
C LEU A 111 -21.03 6.82 0.28
N LEU A 112 -22.25 6.45 0.72
CA LEU A 112 -22.46 5.82 2.02
C LEU A 112 -21.76 4.45 2.14
N VAL A 113 -21.76 3.64 1.08
CA VAL A 113 -21.02 2.37 1.04
C VAL A 113 -19.52 2.62 1.15
N GLN A 114 -18.98 3.58 0.39
CA GLN A 114 -17.55 3.93 0.43
C GLN A 114 -17.13 4.45 1.80
N LEU A 115 -17.94 5.29 2.45
CA LEU A 115 -17.69 5.79 3.80
C LEU A 115 -17.67 4.66 4.84
N ARG A 116 -18.60 3.70 4.76
CA ARG A 116 -18.61 2.51 5.64
C ARG A 116 -17.39 1.64 5.42
N LEU A 117 -17.01 1.39 4.16
CA LEU A 117 -15.82 0.61 3.81
C LEU A 117 -14.54 1.28 4.34
N LEU A 118 -14.46 2.61 4.21
CA LEU A 118 -13.37 3.41 4.74
C LEU A 118 -13.30 3.29 6.26
N GLN A 119 -14.43 3.41 6.97
CA GLN A 119 -14.51 3.25 8.43
C GLN A 119 -13.96 1.89 8.87
N THR A 120 -14.44 0.79 8.29
CA THR A 120 -13.96 -0.56 8.63
C THR A 120 -12.47 -0.71 8.35
N THR A 121 -12.00 -0.18 7.21
CA THR A 121 -10.58 -0.23 6.86
C THR A 121 -9.72 0.51 7.87
N ILE A 122 -10.14 1.71 8.29
CA ILE A 122 -9.46 2.51 9.31
C ILE A 122 -9.44 1.77 10.65
N GLN A 123 -10.57 1.20 11.09
CA GLN A 123 -10.65 0.44 12.34
C GLN A 123 -9.68 -0.75 12.36
N VAL A 124 -9.59 -1.51 11.27
CA VAL A 124 -8.63 -2.61 11.14
C VAL A 124 -7.19 -2.09 11.18
N LYS A 125 -6.88 -0.95 10.57
CA LYS A 125 -5.53 -0.37 10.64
C LYS A 125 -5.18 0.12 12.04
N LEU A 126 -6.09 0.79 12.73
CA LEU A 126 -5.90 1.21 14.11
C LEU A 126 -5.64 0.01 15.03
N SER A 127 -6.42 -1.06 14.90
CA SER A 127 -6.20 -2.27 15.70
C SER A 127 -4.84 -2.94 15.39
N GLU A 128 -4.41 -2.97 14.13
CA GLU A 128 -3.05 -3.42 13.78
C GLU A 128 -1.95 -2.56 14.43
N PHE A 129 -2.14 -1.23 14.52
CA PHE A 129 -1.22 -0.32 15.20
C PHE A 129 -1.22 -0.51 16.72
N ASP A 130 -2.38 -0.71 17.33
CA ASP A 130 -2.53 -0.96 18.77
C ASP A 130 -1.87 -2.29 19.18
N MET A 131 -2.10 -3.34 18.41
CA MET A 131 -1.47 -4.65 18.62
C MET A 131 0.06 -4.57 18.52
N ARG A 132 0.58 -3.83 17.53
CA ARG A 132 2.03 -3.61 17.37
C ARG A 132 2.63 -2.74 18.48
N SER A 133 1.87 -1.78 18.98
CA SER A 133 2.29 -0.94 20.10
C SER A 133 2.37 -1.75 21.39
N ARG A 134 1.38 -2.61 21.68
CA ARG A 134 1.41 -3.51 22.84
C ARG A 134 2.54 -4.55 22.79
N GLY A 135 2.90 -5.04 21.61
CA GLY A 135 4.04 -5.95 21.43
C GLY A 135 5.42 -5.31 21.71
N ARG A 136 5.52 -3.98 21.75
CA ARG A 136 6.79 -3.26 21.99
C ARG A 136 7.02 -2.85 23.44
N PHE A 137 5.99 -2.93 24.29
CA PHE A 137 6.05 -2.56 25.72
C PHE A 137 5.95 -3.75 26.69
N GLY A 138 5.82 -4.99 26.19
CA GLY A 138 5.61 -6.19 27.01
C GLY A 138 6.86 -6.92 27.50
N ASN A 139 8.01 -6.25 27.73
CA ASN A 139 9.21 -6.95 28.22
C ASN A 139 10.12 -6.10 29.14
N VAL A 140 9.54 -5.32 30.05
CA VAL A 140 10.27 -4.71 31.17
C VAL A 140 9.54 -4.98 32.48
N SER A 141 9.41 -6.25 32.84
CA SER A 141 9.08 -6.65 34.21
C SER A 141 9.26 -8.15 34.39
N GLN A 142 10.48 -8.57 34.76
CA GLN A 142 10.74 -9.53 35.84
C GLN A 142 12.21 -9.92 35.85
N GLN A 143 12.95 -9.42 36.84
CA GLN A 143 14.13 -10.13 37.35
C GLN A 143 13.96 -10.28 38.87
N PRO A 144 13.75 -11.52 39.38
CA PRO A 144 13.73 -11.79 40.81
C PRO A 144 15.13 -12.24 41.28
N GLY A 145 15.55 -11.76 42.45
CA GLY A 145 16.76 -12.19 43.17
C GLY A 145 17.54 -10.99 43.68
N GLY A 146 17.65 -10.68 44.97
CA GLY A 146 17.67 -11.53 46.16
C GLY A 146 19.11 -11.61 46.67
N ALA A 147 19.48 -10.81 47.69
CA ALA A 147 20.50 -11.17 48.67
C ALA A 147 20.57 -10.15 49.83
N ARG A 148 20.22 -10.65 51.01
CA ARG A 148 20.43 -10.12 52.36
C ARG A 148 21.82 -9.49 52.56
N ARG A 149 21.86 -8.30 53.18
CA ARG A 149 22.96 -7.88 54.06
C ARG A 149 22.45 -7.84 55.50
N ARG A 150 22.93 -8.76 56.34
CA ARG A 150 22.87 -8.64 57.80
C ARG A 150 24.15 -7.94 58.25
N SER A 151 23.97 -6.93 59.09
CA SER A 151 24.95 -6.37 60.02
C SER A 151 25.23 -7.34 61.16
#